data_AF-A0A7T4FM68-F1
#
_entry.id   AF-A0A7T4FM68-F1
#
_cell.length_a   1.000
_cell.length_b   1.000
_cell.length_c   1.000
_cell.angle_alpha   90.00
_cell.angle_beta   90.00
_cell.angle_gamma   90.00
#
_symmetry.space_group_name_H-M   'P 1'
#
loop_
_entity.id
_entity.type
_entity.pdbx_description
1 polymer ?
#
loop_
_entity_poly.entity_id
_entity_poly.type
_entity_poly.pdbx_seq_one_letter_code
_entity_poly.pdbx_strand_id
1 'polypeptide(L)'
;MFNRIIVYGSFNYIFGTSSIQKFEIRESIRNWENANVICSWREVNLNLTNTTVSALMTSPTTLSIKSNIVSSGRGTVSYLIIARI
;
A
#
# COMPACT_ATOMS: atom_id res chain seq x y z
N MET A 1 -20.47 -6.15 -16.77
CA MET A 1 -20.00 -5.07 -15.88
C MET A 1 -18.70 -5.52 -15.21
N PHE A 2 -17.57 -5.62 -15.93
CA PHE A 2 -16.27 -6.09 -15.39
C PHE A 2 -15.06 -5.56 -16.18
N ASN A 3 -14.98 -4.24 -16.40
CA ASN A 3 -13.78 -3.63 -17.00
C ASN A 3 -12.85 -3.11 -15.90
N ARG A 4 -12.26 -4.04 -15.14
CA ARG A 4 -11.37 -3.74 -14.02
C ARG A 4 -10.16 -4.66 -14.05
N ILE A 5 -8.99 -4.09 -13.73
CA ILE A 5 -7.80 -4.85 -13.37
C ILE A 5 -7.69 -4.87 -11.84
N ILE A 6 -7.33 -6.04 -11.31
CA ILE A 6 -7.08 -6.25 -9.89
C ILE A 6 -5.62 -6.64 -9.73
N VAL A 7 -4.86 -5.84 -8.99
CA VAL A 7 -3.44 -6.09 -8.69
C VAL A 7 -3.27 -6.15 -7.18
N TYR A 8 -2.64 -7.19 -6.67
CA TYR A 8 -2.44 -7.38 -5.24
C TYR A 8 -1.03 -7.85 -4.96
N GLY A 9 -0.60 -7.68 -3.72
CA GLY A 9 0.74 -8.06 -3.28
C GLY A 9 1.04 -7.57 -1.88
N SER A 10 2.32 -7.56 -1.54
CA SER A 10 2.78 -7.07 -0.25
C SER A 10 4.17 -6.47 -0.32
N PHE A 11 4.46 -5.51 0.55
CA PHE A 11 5.78 -4.91 0.72
C PHE A 11 6.25 -4.98 2.17
N ASN A 12 7.57 -5.06 2.35
CA ASN A 12 8.19 -4.81 3.63
C ASN A 12 8.23 -3.29 3.85
N TYR A 13 7.61 -2.83 4.92
CA TYR A 13 7.53 -1.44 5.32
C TYR A 13 8.37 -1.21 6.57
N ILE A 14 9.11 -0.11 6.60
CA ILE A 14 9.94 0.27 7.74
C ILE A 14 9.18 1.30 8.60
N PHE A 15 8.99 1.03 9.89
CA PHE A 15 8.33 1.95 10.82
C PHE A 15 9.29 3.02 11.35
N GLY A 16 8.74 4.07 11.96
CA GLY A 16 9.52 5.07 12.70
C GLY A 16 10.17 6.14 11.82
N THR A 17 10.14 5.95 10.50
CA THR A 17 10.29 7.06 9.55
C THR A 17 8.91 7.66 9.35
N SER A 18 8.69 8.89 9.78
CA SER A 18 7.44 9.66 9.54
C SER A 18 7.12 9.90 8.06
N SER A 19 7.86 9.24 7.15
CA SER A 19 7.82 9.41 5.71
C SER A 19 6.88 8.43 5.02
N ILE A 20 6.38 8.87 3.88
CA ILE A 20 5.74 8.05 2.87
C ILE A 20 6.83 7.18 2.21
N GLN A 21 6.62 5.88 2.16
CA GLN A 21 7.48 4.96 1.40
C GLN A 21 6.86 4.67 0.04
N LYS A 22 7.69 4.71 -1.00
CA LYS A 22 7.28 4.45 -2.38
C LYS A 22 7.76 3.05 -2.77
N PHE A 23 6.85 2.29 -3.36
CA PHE A 23 7.11 0.94 -3.82
C PHE A 23 6.75 0.81 -5.29
N GLU A 24 7.58 0.11 -6.05
CA GLU A 24 7.27 -0.21 -7.43
C GLU A 24 6.43 -1.48 -7.52
N ILE A 25 5.31 -1.39 -8.23
CA ILE A 25 4.52 -2.55 -8.65
C ILE A 25 4.95 -2.97 -10.05
N ARG A 26 4.93 -4.28 -10.31
CA ARG A 26 5.42 -4.84 -11.58
C ARG A 26 4.56 -4.46 -12.77
N GLU A 27 3.25 -4.36 -12.56
CA GLU A 27 2.27 -4.08 -13.61
C GLU A 27 2.01 -2.57 -13.69
N SER A 28 2.15 -2.01 -14.89
CA SER A 28 1.73 -0.64 -15.16
C SER A 28 0.21 -0.57 -15.25
N ILE A 29 -0.41 0.21 -14.37
CA ILE A 29 -1.86 0.32 -14.25
C ILE A 29 -2.35 1.52 -15.06
N ARG A 30 -3.16 1.26 -16.09
CA ARG A 30 -3.91 2.30 -16.80
C ARG A 30 -4.99 2.90 -15.90
N ASN A 31 -5.24 4.21 -16.04
CA ASN A 31 -6.21 4.97 -15.23
C ASN A 31 -5.93 4.85 -13.71
N TRP A 32 -4.65 4.75 -13.34
CA TRP A 32 -4.20 4.59 -11.95
C TRP A 32 -4.67 5.73 -11.05
N GLU A 33 -4.90 6.92 -11.60
CA GLU A 33 -5.40 8.10 -10.89
C GLU A 33 -6.78 7.85 -10.26
N ASN A 34 -7.57 6.93 -10.85
CA ASN A 34 -8.90 6.54 -10.38
C ASN A 34 -8.91 5.15 -9.71
N ALA A 35 -7.74 4.60 -9.41
CA ALA A 35 -7.65 3.28 -8.80
C ALA A 35 -8.05 3.34 -7.32
N ASN A 36 -8.87 2.39 -6.89
CA ASN A 36 -9.09 2.19 -5.46
C ASN A 36 -7.93 1.36 -4.91
N VAL A 37 -7.30 1.84 -3.85
CA VAL A 37 -6.23 1.12 -3.15
C VAL A 37 -6.69 0.81 -1.74
N ILE A 38 -6.67 -0.47 -1.40
CA ILE A 38 -6.92 -0.97 -0.06
C ILE A 38 -5.62 -1.56 0.45
N CYS A 39 -5.22 -1.24 1.67
CA CYS A 39 -4.04 -1.82 2.28
C CYS A 39 -4.25 -2.11 3.76
N SER A 40 -3.54 -3.10 4.27
CA SER A 40 -3.60 -3.50 5.68
C SER A 40 -2.26 -4.07 6.14
N TRP A 41 -2.02 -3.99 7.44
CA TRP A 41 -0.96 -4.77 8.07
C TRP A 41 -1.28 -6.26 7.94
N ARG A 42 -0.28 -7.03 7.53
CA ARG A 42 -0.38 -8.49 7.55
C ARG A 42 -0.11 -9.07 8.94
N GLU A 43 0.65 -8.36 9.76
CA GLU A 43 1.11 -8.88 11.04
C GLU A 43 0.06 -8.78 12.14
N VAL A 44 -0.09 -9.86 12.91
CA VAL A 44 -1.12 -9.99 13.95
C VAL A 44 -0.60 -9.55 15.32
N ASN A 45 0.73 -9.44 15.53
CA ASN A 45 1.33 -9.38 16.87
C ASN A 45 2.46 -8.32 17.03
N LEU A 46 2.35 -7.16 16.38
CA LEU A 46 3.40 -6.14 16.49
C LEU A 46 3.42 -5.41 17.86
N ASN A 47 2.46 -5.68 18.77
CA ASN A 47 2.23 -4.91 20.01
C ASN A 47 2.16 -3.39 19.77
N LEU A 48 1.76 -3.00 18.56
CA LEU A 48 1.61 -1.61 18.18
C LEU A 48 0.17 -1.16 18.42
N THR A 49 0.02 -0.01 19.04
CA THR A 49 -1.27 0.67 19.17
C THR A 49 -1.44 1.66 18.02
N ASN A 50 -2.69 1.89 17.59
CA ASN A 50 -3.02 2.82 16.50
C ASN A 50 -2.25 2.54 15.20
N THR A 51 -2.44 1.37 14.59
CA THR A 51 -1.70 0.92 13.38
C THR A 51 -2.44 1.25 12.08
N THR A 52 -2.75 2.51 11.84
CA THR A 52 -3.38 2.92 10.58
C THR A 52 -2.35 2.89 9.45
N VAL A 53 -2.73 2.25 8.34
CA VAL A 53 -1.96 2.27 7.10
C VAL A 53 -2.88 2.70 5.96
N SER A 54 -2.37 3.60 5.13
CA SER A 54 -3.05 4.06 3.93
C SER A 54 -2.10 4.02 2.75
N ALA A 55 -2.67 3.87 1.56
CA ALA A 55 -1.91 3.78 0.33
C ALA A 55 -2.64 4.46 -0.82
N LEU A 56 -1.89 4.97 -1.78
CA LEU A 56 -2.41 5.56 -3.01
C LEU A 56 -1.41 5.37 -4.15
N MET A 57 -1.93 5.23 -5.36
CA MET A 57 -1.09 5.24 -6.58
C MET A 57 -0.60 6.66 -6.85
N THR A 58 0.70 6.84 -7.08
CA THR A 58 1.31 8.14 -7.43
C THR A 58 1.82 8.21 -8.86
N SER A 59 1.87 7.07 -9.54
CA SER A 59 2.19 6.92 -10.96
C SER A 59 1.61 5.57 -11.43
N PRO A 60 1.66 5.23 -12.74
CA PRO A 60 1.20 3.93 -13.23
C PRO A 60 1.86 2.72 -12.55
N THR A 61 3.07 2.87 -12.01
CA THR A 61 3.88 1.78 -11.44
C THR A 61 4.30 2.04 -9.99
N THR A 62 3.92 3.16 -9.37
CA THR A 62 4.38 3.52 -8.03
C THR A 62 3.22 3.60 -7.05
N LEU A 63 3.27 2.75 -6.03
CA LEU A 63 2.38 2.77 -4.88
C LEU A 63 3.06 3.48 -3.71
N SER A 64 2.44 4.55 -3.22
CA SER A 64 2.88 5.26 -2.02
C SER A 64 2.11 4.76 -0.81
N ILE A 65 2.82 4.34 0.23
CA ILE A 65 2.24 3.83 1.48
C ILE A 65 2.68 4.72 2.64
N LYS A 66 1.75 5.04 3.53
CA LYS A 66 1.98 5.78 4.77
C LYS A 66 1.42 5.01 5.97
N SER A 67 2.19 5.00 7.04
CA SER A 67 1.78 4.54 8.36
C SER A 67 1.83 5.67 9.37
N ASN A 68 1.00 5.61 10.41
CA ASN A 68 1.11 6.49 11.59
C ASN A 68 1.96 5.88 12.73
N ILE A 69 2.54 4.69 12.54
CA ILE A 69 3.40 4.04 13.54
C ILE A 69 4.71 4.84 13.67
N VAL A 70 4.97 5.34 14.88
CA VAL A 70 6.15 6.17 15.21
C VAL A 70 7.31 5.38 15.81
N SER A 71 7.06 4.18 16.35
CA SER A 71 8.12 3.30 16.84
C SER A 71 8.95 2.78 15.67
N SER A 72 10.25 2.58 15.88
CA SER A 72 11.10 1.93 14.88
C SER A 72 10.79 0.44 14.77
N GLY A 73 10.93 -0.11 13.56
CA GLY A 73 10.73 -1.53 13.31
C GLY A 73 10.43 -1.81 11.85
N ARG A 74 9.93 -3.00 11.56
CA ARG A 74 9.54 -3.44 10.22
C ARG A 74 8.25 -4.23 10.30
N GLY A 75 7.45 -4.17 9.25
CA GLY A 75 6.36 -5.11 9.06
C GLY A 75 5.89 -5.19 7.64
N THR A 76 5.06 -6.18 7.35
CA THR A 76 4.52 -6.39 6.00
C THR A 76 3.18 -5.68 5.82
N VAL A 77 3.06 -4.87 4.77
CA VAL A 77 1.78 -4.30 4.30
C VAL A 77 1.30 -5.10 3.11
N SER A 78 0.07 -5.60 3.15
CA SER A 78 -0.61 -6.17 1.98
C SER A 78 -1.44 -5.09 1.29
N TYR A 79 -1.57 -5.17 -0.03
CA TYR A 79 -2.38 -4.22 -0.81
C TYR A 79 -3.26 -4.94 -1.84
N LEU A 80 -4.37 -4.28 -2.20
CA LEU A 80 -5.28 -4.61 -3.28
C LEU A 80 -5.60 -3.33 -4.05
N ILE A 81 -5.28 -3.31 -5.34
CA ILE A 81 -5.55 -2.21 -6.26
C ILE A 81 -6.64 -2.63 -7.22
N ILE A 82 -7.66 -1.82 -7.38
CA ILE A 82 -8.78 -2.03 -8.30
C ILE A 82 -8.86 -0.82 -9.22
N ALA A 83 -8.45 -0.97 -10.48
CA ALA A 83 -8.43 0.12 -11.46
C ALA A 83 -9.36 -0.17 -12.65
N ARG A 84 -9.85 0.89 -13.29
CA ARG A 84 -10.70 0.78 -14.48
C ARG A 84 -9.85 0.53 -15.72
N ILE A 85 -10.26 -0.42 -16.55
CA ILE A 85 -9.69 -0.60 -17.89
C ILE A 85 -10.39 0.36 -18.85
#